data_AF-A0A4R0E458-F1
#
_entry.id   AF-A0A4R0E458-F1
#
_cell.length_a   1.000
_cell.length_b   1.000
_cell.length_c   1.000
_cell.angle_alpha   90.00
_cell.angle_beta   90.00
_cell.angle_gamma   90.00
#
_symmetry.space_group_name_H-M   'P 1'
#
loop_
_entity.id
_entity.type
_entity.pdbx_description
1 polymer ?
#
loop_
_entity_poly.entity_id
_entity_poly.type
_entity_poly.pdbx_seq_one_letter_code
_entity_poly.pdbx_strand_id
1 'polypeptide(L)'
;MRFSERYGYKPVRDVLLIDKITDDLRNRIWSAIYSQFLKYYEKSKNEAEQYSYLVDDIWSNFCKLPLDEMEIIQVELYRKRNISKIKEKIFNSEWFAIYDFLEFILNHSFTNLPYNQHQYEQLLKNIIIILKEESSAYSLINKQLIQVISEQEIQSIEDALENTNKFTGVQQHLNQALKLLSDRQSPDYRNSIKESISAVESICKIVTNEDKATLGKALKIIEDKHGLHAALKGSLSQLYGYTSDADGIRHAMLEESNLSYIDAKFMLVACTNFINYLIEKTK
;
A
#
# COMPACT_ATOMS: atom_id res chain seq x y z
N MET A 1 -11.90 8.69 11.47
CA MET A 1 -10.58 8.18 11.94
C MET A 1 -10.60 7.89 13.43
N ARG A 2 -10.00 6.77 13.89
CA ARG A 2 -10.01 6.34 15.30
C ARG A 2 -8.92 7.05 16.10
N PHE A 3 -9.09 7.17 17.42
CA PHE A 3 -8.14 7.83 18.34
C PHE A 3 -6.72 7.27 18.21
N SER A 4 -6.57 5.95 18.14
CA SER A 4 -5.27 5.27 18.04
C SER A 4 -4.46 5.64 16.80
N GLU A 5 -5.14 5.94 15.69
CA GLU A 5 -4.52 6.35 14.42
C GLU A 5 -4.04 7.81 14.47
N ARG A 6 -4.73 8.67 15.23
CA ARG A 6 -4.36 10.09 15.34
C ARG A 6 -3.11 10.34 16.18
N TYR A 7 -2.77 9.42 17.08
CA TYR A 7 -1.70 9.59 18.06
C TYR A 7 -0.53 8.61 17.84
N GLY A 8 -0.47 7.91 16.70
CA GLY A 8 0.66 7.03 16.38
C GLY A 8 0.76 5.77 17.23
N TYR A 9 -0.33 5.34 17.87
CA TYR A 9 -0.34 4.12 18.69
C TYR A 9 -0.43 2.81 17.88
N LYS A 10 -0.53 2.90 16.55
CA LYS A 10 -0.54 1.73 15.67
C LYS A 10 0.84 1.49 15.08
N PRO A 11 1.30 0.22 14.97
CA PRO A 11 2.51 -0.13 14.22
C PRO A 11 2.50 0.42 12.78
N VAL A 12 3.67 0.69 12.20
CA VAL A 12 3.81 1.18 10.81
C VAL A 12 3.16 0.20 9.83
N ARG A 13 3.45 -1.09 10.01
CA ARG A 13 2.83 -2.20 9.26
C ARG A 13 1.31 -2.13 9.29
N ASP A 14 0.78 -1.72 10.44
CA ASP A 14 -0.65 -1.60 10.63
C ASP A 14 -1.26 -0.42 9.85
N VAL A 15 -0.53 0.67 9.74
CA VAL A 15 -0.96 1.85 9.00
C VAL A 15 -0.92 1.59 7.50
N LEU A 16 0.09 0.87 7.03
CA LEU A 16 0.34 0.57 5.62
C LEU A 16 -0.38 -0.68 5.09
N LEU A 17 -1.20 -1.37 5.90
CA LEU A 17 -1.84 -2.65 5.54
C LEU A 17 -0.87 -3.78 5.17
N ILE A 18 0.31 -3.80 5.77
CA ILE A 18 1.24 -4.91 5.61
C ILE A 18 0.73 -6.08 6.46
N ASP A 19 0.76 -7.28 5.91
CA ASP A 19 0.25 -8.51 6.52
C ASP A 19 -1.23 -8.47 6.94
N LYS A 20 -2.05 -7.70 6.20
CA LYS A 20 -3.50 -7.62 6.43
C LYS A 20 -4.26 -7.05 5.24
N ILE A 21 -5.58 -7.10 5.34
CA ILE A 21 -6.50 -6.55 4.34
C ILE A 21 -7.73 -5.95 5.01
N THR A 22 -8.33 -4.91 4.41
CA THR A 22 -9.65 -4.44 4.82
C THR A 22 -10.76 -5.28 4.22
N ASP A 23 -11.92 -5.26 4.88
CA ASP A 23 -13.14 -5.84 4.32
C ASP A 23 -13.52 -5.18 3.00
N ASP A 24 -13.35 -3.86 2.86
CA ASP A 24 -13.64 -3.13 1.62
C ASP A 24 -12.79 -3.65 0.44
N LEU A 25 -11.47 -3.73 0.61
CA LEU A 25 -10.57 -4.24 -0.43
C LEU A 25 -10.86 -5.72 -0.73
N ARG A 26 -11.06 -6.54 0.31
CA ARG A 26 -11.43 -7.97 0.17
C ARG A 26 -12.72 -8.13 -0.64
N ASN A 27 -13.74 -7.33 -0.31
CA ASN A 27 -15.04 -7.34 -0.98
C ASN A 27 -14.94 -6.90 -2.44
N ARG A 28 -14.14 -5.86 -2.73
CA ARG A 28 -13.96 -5.35 -4.09
C ARG A 28 -13.19 -6.33 -4.98
N ILE A 29 -12.13 -6.97 -4.47
CA ILE A 29 -11.41 -8.03 -5.20
C ILE A 29 -12.36 -9.19 -5.50
N TRP A 30 -13.09 -9.68 -4.50
CA TRP A 30 -14.08 -10.74 -4.70
C TRP A 30 -15.12 -10.34 -5.76
N SER A 31 -15.66 -9.12 -5.67
CA SER A 31 -16.68 -8.64 -6.59
C SER A 31 -16.17 -8.54 -8.03
N ALA A 32 -14.91 -8.13 -8.22
CA ALA A 32 -14.27 -8.12 -9.53
C ALA A 32 -14.18 -9.52 -10.13
N ILE A 33 -13.65 -10.49 -9.37
CA ILE A 33 -13.56 -11.91 -9.80
C ILE A 33 -14.95 -12.47 -10.09
N TYR A 34 -15.89 -12.26 -9.18
CA TYR A 34 -17.26 -12.74 -9.31
C TYR A 34 -17.92 -12.20 -10.58
N SER A 35 -17.81 -10.89 -10.83
CA SER A 35 -18.43 -10.26 -12.00
C SER A 35 -17.88 -10.78 -13.34
N GLN A 36 -16.58 -11.09 -13.40
CA GLN A 36 -15.91 -11.48 -14.64
C GLN A 36 -15.98 -12.99 -14.92
N PHE A 37 -16.02 -13.83 -13.88
CA PHE A 37 -15.95 -15.28 -14.06
C PHE A 37 -17.09 -16.03 -13.36
N LEU A 38 -17.32 -15.80 -12.07
CA LEU A 38 -18.22 -16.69 -11.29
C LEU A 38 -19.72 -16.43 -11.55
N LYS A 39 -20.11 -15.21 -11.87
CA LYS A 39 -21.52 -14.84 -12.14
C LYS A 39 -22.10 -15.62 -13.32
N TYR A 40 -21.28 -15.98 -14.31
CA TYR A 40 -21.72 -16.73 -15.48
C TYR A 40 -22.14 -18.15 -15.12
N TYR A 41 -21.42 -18.79 -14.19
CA TYR A 41 -21.77 -20.10 -13.68
C TYR A 41 -23.18 -20.13 -13.06
N GLU A 42 -23.62 -19.05 -12.42
CA GLU A 42 -24.95 -19.00 -11.82
C GLU A 42 -26.08 -18.76 -12.83
N LYS A 43 -25.77 -18.15 -13.97
CA LYS A 43 -26.75 -17.52 -14.88
C LYS A 43 -27.67 -18.51 -15.59
N SER A 44 -27.11 -19.55 -16.21
CA SER A 44 -27.86 -20.53 -17.00
C SER A 44 -27.13 -21.87 -17.01
N LYS A 45 -27.84 -22.94 -17.38
CA LYS A 45 -27.26 -24.29 -17.41
C LYS A 45 -26.08 -24.39 -18.38
N ASN A 46 -26.18 -23.81 -19.58
CA ASN A 46 -25.12 -23.91 -20.58
C ASN A 46 -23.86 -23.16 -20.13
N GLU A 47 -24.02 -21.95 -19.57
CA GLU A 47 -22.92 -21.21 -18.96
C GLU A 47 -22.35 -21.96 -17.74
N ALA A 48 -23.19 -22.60 -16.91
CA ALA A 48 -22.71 -23.41 -15.80
C ALA A 48 -21.83 -24.58 -16.26
N GLU A 49 -22.23 -25.29 -17.31
CA GLU A 49 -21.44 -26.36 -17.91
C GLU A 49 -20.11 -25.83 -18.45
N GLN A 50 -20.12 -24.67 -19.11
CA GLN A 50 -18.91 -24.04 -19.62
C GLN A 50 -17.93 -23.63 -18.51
N TYR A 51 -18.43 -23.09 -17.39
CA TYR A 51 -17.61 -22.61 -16.28
C TYR A 51 -17.36 -23.68 -15.19
N SER A 52 -17.96 -24.87 -15.33
CA SER A 52 -17.87 -25.96 -14.35
C SER A 52 -16.43 -26.31 -14.02
N TYR A 53 -15.58 -26.47 -15.03
CA TYR A 53 -14.16 -26.78 -14.85
C TYR A 53 -13.45 -25.77 -13.94
N LEU A 54 -13.71 -24.47 -14.12
CA LEU A 54 -13.14 -23.43 -13.24
C LEU A 54 -13.69 -23.57 -11.81
N VAL A 55 -14.99 -23.76 -11.65
CA VAL A 55 -15.62 -23.84 -10.31
C VAL A 55 -15.21 -25.11 -9.57
N ASP A 56 -15.09 -26.24 -10.25
CA ASP A 56 -14.60 -27.51 -9.72
C ASP A 56 -13.14 -27.39 -9.26
N ASP A 57 -12.30 -26.69 -10.03
CA ASP A 57 -10.89 -26.44 -9.67
C ASP A 57 -10.78 -25.49 -8.47
N ILE A 58 -11.60 -24.44 -8.42
CA ILE A 58 -11.70 -23.58 -7.23
C ILE A 58 -12.14 -24.41 -6.02
N TRP A 59 -13.16 -25.25 -6.15
CA TRP A 59 -13.70 -26.04 -5.05
C TRP A 59 -12.69 -27.06 -4.51
N SER A 60 -12.14 -27.88 -5.40
CA SER A 60 -11.30 -29.02 -5.02
C SER A 60 -9.83 -28.65 -4.86
N ASN A 61 -9.27 -27.82 -5.75
CA ASN A 61 -7.85 -27.52 -5.76
C ASN A 61 -7.50 -26.26 -4.98
N PHE A 62 -8.33 -25.22 -5.00
CA PHE A 62 -8.08 -24.03 -4.17
C PHE A 62 -8.65 -24.20 -2.76
N CYS A 63 -9.96 -24.45 -2.63
CA CYS A 63 -10.65 -24.55 -1.34
C CYS A 63 -10.40 -25.88 -0.60
N LYS A 64 -9.87 -26.90 -1.29
CA LYS A 64 -9.61 -28.25 -0.75
C LYS A 64 -10.86 -28.90 -0.16
N LEU A 65 -12.02 -28.68 -0.77
CA LEU A 65 -13.30 -29.28 -0.37
C LEU A 65 -13.55 -30.59 -1.14
N PRO A 66 -14.21 -31.59 -0.52
CA PRO A 66 -14.59 -32.83 -1.22
C PRO A 66 -15.57 -32.55 -2.36
N LEU A 67 -15.30 -33.07 -3.57
CA LEU A 67 -16.14 -32.83 -4.74
C LEU A 67 -17.56 -33.42 -4.61
N ASP A 68 -17.73 -34.48 -3.83
CA ASP A 68 -19.02 -35.11 -3.55
C ASP A 68 -19.94 -34.25 -2.67
N GLU A 69 -19.41 -33.23 -1.99
CA GLU A 69 -20.20 -32.22 -1.27
C GLU A 69 -20.70 -31.07 -2.16
N MET A 70 -20.24 -31.02 -3.41
CA MET A 70 -20.65 -30.00 -4.37
C MET A 70 -22.02 -30.33 -4.93
N GLU A 71 -22.95 -29.37 -4.88
CA GLU A 71 -24.31 -29.61 -5.33
C GLU A 71 -24.39 -29.64 -6.87
N ILE A 72 -25.33 -30.43 -7.39
CA ILE A 72 -25.50 -30.66 -8.84
C ILE A 72 -25.78 -29.37 -9.61
N ILE A 73 -25.14 -29.22 -10.76
CA ILE A 73 -25.13 -27.95 -11.51
C ILE A 73 -26.45 -27.66 -12.24
N GLN A 74 -27.36 -28.63 -12.41
CA GLN A 74 -28.58 -28.44 -13.19
C GLN A 74 -29.58 -27.48 -12.51
N VAL A 75 -29.50 -27.31 -11.20
CA VAL A 75 -30.41 -26.48 -10.40
C VAL A 75 -29.76 -25.13 -10.09
N GLU A 76 -30.43 -24.03 -10.44
CA GLU A 76 -29.89 -22.67 -10.23
C GLU A 76 -29.55 -22.37 -8.77
N LEU A 77 -30.45 -22.74 -7.85
CA LEU A 77 -30.25 -22.56 -6.41
C LEU A 77 -28.96 -23.23 -5.92
N TYR A 78 -28.63 -24.39 -6.51
CA TYR A 78 -27.46 -25.16 -6.12
C TYR A 78 -26.16 -24.54 -6.62
N ARG A 79 -26.18 -23.99 -7.84
CA ARG A 79 -25.04 -23.23 -8.37
C ARG A 79 -24.70 -22.03 -7.48
N LYS A 80 -25.71 -21.28 -7.04
CA LYS A 80 -25.54 -20.16 -6.09
C LYS A 80 -25.00 -20.60 -4.74
N ARG A 81 -25.44 -21.76 -4.23
CA ARG A 81 -24.92 -22.34 -2.98
C ARG A 81 -23.46 -22.76 -3.11
N ASN A 82 -23.05 -23.34 -4.24
CA ASN A 82 -21.65 -23.69 -4.47
C ASN A 82 -20.75 -22.44 -4.43
N ILE A 83 -21.13 -21.37 -5.14
CA ILE A 83 -20.39 -20.10 -5.10
C ILE A 83 -20.40 -19.48 -3.69
N SER A 84 -21.52 -19.59 -2.97
CA SER A 84 -21.62 -19.09 -1.59
C SER A 84 -20.69 -19.83 -0.64
N LYS A 85 -20.59 -21.16 -0.74
CA LYS A 85 -19.65 -21.96 0.06
C LYS A 85 -18.20 -21.65 -0.27
N ILE A 86 -17.86 -21.45 -1.55
CA ILE A 86 -16.53 -20.98 -1.97
C ILE A 86 -16.21 -19.64 -1.32
N LYS A 87 -17.15 -18.68 -1.41
CA LYS A 87 -16.98 -17.36 -0.78
C LYS A 87 -16.74 -17.48 0.72
N GLU A 88 -17.58 -18.25 1.41
CA GLU A 88 -17.47 -18.47 2.85
C GLU A 88 -16.11 -19.05 3.23
N LYS A 89 -15.66 -20.09 2.53
CA LYS A 89 -14.34 -20.70 2.76
C LYS A 89 -13.21 -19.67 2.66
N ILE A 90 -13.24 -18.82 1.63
CA ILE A 90 -12.21 -17.80 1.39
C ILE A 90 -12.28 -16.69 2.45
N PHE A 91 -13.48 -16.22 2.78
CA PHE A 91 -13.66 -15.11 3.70
C PHE A 91 -13.39 -15.47 5.16
N ASN A 92 -13.57 -16.75 5.51
CA ASN A 92 -13.24 -17.29 6.83
C ASN A 92 -11.77 -17.75 6.95
N SER A 93 -10.97 -17.60 5.88
CA SER A 93 -9.54 -17.92 5.88
C SER A 93 -8.70 -16.69 6.26
N GLU A 94 -7.38 -16.90 6.35
CA GLU A 94 -6.40 -15.86 6.62
C GLU A 94 -6.50 -14.68 5.65
N TRP A 95 -6.03 -13.50 6.08
CA TRP A 95 -6.15 -12.25 5.33
C TRP A 95 -5.61 -12.33 3.89
N PHE A 96 -4.58 -13.15 3.66
CA PHE A 96 -3.94 -13.34 2.36
C PHE A 96 -4.72 -14.27 1.43
N ALA A 97 -5.71 -15.03 1.92
CA ALA A 97 -6.42 -16.02 1.12
C ALA A 97 -7.14 -15.42 -0.11
N ILE A 98 -7.61 -14.17 -0.03
CA ILE A 98 -8.22 -13.49 -1.18
C ILE A 98 -7.20 -13.08 -2.24
N TYR A 99 -5.96 -12.81 -1.83
CA TYR A 99 -4.84 -12.52 -2.72
C TYR A 99 -4.38 -13.80 -3.41
N ASP A 100 -4.21 -14.90 -2.66
CA ASP A 100 -3.95 -16.23 -3.22
C ASP A 100 -5.05 -16.64 -4.21
N PHE A 101 -6.30 -16.37 -3.88
CA PHE A 101 -7.43 -16.66 -4.76
C PHE A 101 -7.37 -15.85 -6.05
N LEU A 102 -7.05 -14.56 -5.96
CA LEU A 102 -6.86 -13.72 -7.13
C LEU A 102 -5.74 -14.26 -8.03
N GLU A 103 -4.58 -14.60 -7.46
CA GLU A 103 -3.47 -15.17 -8.23
C GLU A 103 -3.84 -16.51 -8.85
N PHE A 104 -4.55 -17.36 -8.13
CA PHE A 104 -5.10 -18.62 -8.63
C PHE A 104 -5.97 -18.35 -9.87
N ILE A 105 -6.93 -17.42 -9.79
CA ILE A 105 -7.81 -17.05 -10.91
C ILE A 105 -7.01 -16.48 -12.09
N LEU A 106 -6.00 -15.64 -11.85
CA LEU A 106 -5.19 -15.03 -12.91
C LEU A 106 -4.27 -16.03 -13.62
N ASN A 107 -3.89 -17.11 -12.95
CA ASN A 107 -3.01 -18.15 -13.48
C ASN A 107 -3.74 -19.41 -13.94
N HIS A 108 -5.05 -19.52 -13.66
CA HIS A 108 -5.84 -20.67 -14.07
C HIS A 108 -5.92 -20.80 -15.60
N SER A 109 -5.89 -22.03 -16.11
CA SER A 109 -5.86 -22.29 -17.56
C SER A 109 -7.12 -21.80 -18.26
N PHE A 110 -8.30 -22.02 -17.66
CA PHE A 110 -9.59 -21.58 -18.20
C PHE A 110 -9.69 -20.07 -18.39
N THR A 111 -9.21 -19.28 -17.43
CA THR A 111 -9.34 -17.81 -17.46
C THR A 111 -8.39 -17.18 -18.49
N ASN A 112 -7.27 -17.84 -18.77
CA ASN A 112 -6.28 -17.44 -19.77
C ASN A 112 -6.57 -17.94 -21.19
N LEU A 113 -7.73 -18.59 -21.43
CA LEU A 113 -8.11 -19.04 -22.77
C LEU A 113 -8.42 -17.84 -23.70
N PRO A 114 -8.14 -17.93 -25.02
CA PRO A 114 -8.45 -16.86 -25.97
C PRO A 114 -9.92 -16.41 -25.95
N TYR A 115 -10.84 -17.34 -25.69
CA TYR A 115 -12.26 -17.05 -25.58
C TYR A 115 -12.62 -16.16 -24.37
N ASN A 116 -11.85 -16.23 -23.28
CA ASN A 116 -12.07 -15.47 -22.05
C ASN A 116 -11.17 -14.22 -21.94
N GLN A 117 -10.42 -13.90 -23.01
CA GLN A 117 -9.43 -12.82 -23.02
C GLN A 117 -10.04 -11.47 -22.61
N HIS A 118 -11.26 -11.17 -23.04
CA HIS A 118 -11.92 -9.92 -22.68
C HIS A 118 -12.18 -9.81 -21.17
N GLN A 119 -12.79 -10.83 -20.56
CA GLN A 119 -13.07 -10.90 -19.13
C GLN A 119 -11.77 -10.86 -18.32
N TYR A 120 -10.73 -11.54 -18.82
CA TYR A 120 -9.41 -11.55 -18.22
C TYR A 120 -8.78 -10.15 -18.17
N GLU A 121 -8.76 -9.44 -19.31
CA GLU A 121 -8.23 -8.07 -19.38
C GLU A 121 -9.02 -7.09 -18.52
N GLN A 122 -10.35 -7.25 -18.47
CA GLN A 122 -11.20 -6.44 -17.58
C GLN A 122 -10.91 -6.72 -16.12
N LEU A 123 -10.70 -7.98 -15.73
CA LEU A 123 -10.29 -8.33 -14.37
C LEU A 123 -8.96 -7.65 -14.03
N LEU A 124 -7.93 -7.77 -14.88
CA LEU A 124 -6.63 -7.14 -14.65
C LEU A 124 -6.74 -5.63 -14.44
N LYS A 125 -7.44 -4.93 -15.35
CA LYS A 125 -7.65 -3.48 -15.27
C LYS A 125 -8.35 -3.09 -13.97
N ASN A 126 -9.43 -3.79 -13.63
CA ASN A 126 -10.21 -3.51 -12.43
C ASN A 126 -9.39 -3.74 -11.15
N ILE A 127 -8.60 -4.83 -11.10
CA ILE A 127 -7.77 -5.12 -9.93
C ILE A 127 -6.70 -4.05 -9.73
N ILE A 128 -6.02 -3.62 -10.80
CA ILE A 128 -5.03 -2.53 -10.70
C ILE A 128 -5.67 -1.25 -10.14
N ILE A 129 -6.87 -0.91 -10.61
CA ILE A 129 -7.63 0.25 -10.12
C ILE A 129 -8.02 0.07 -8.65
N ILE A 130 -8.59 -1.09 -8.28
CA ILE A 130 -9.04 -1.40 -6.91
C ILE A 130 -7.86 -1.33 -5.93
N LEU A 131 -6.73 -1.94 -6.25
CA LEU A 131 -5.55 -1.93 -5.38
C LEU A 131 -5.03 -0.50 -5.15
N LYS A 132 -5.09 0.36 -6.18
CA LYS A 132 -4.69 1.76 -6.08
C LYS A 132 -5.67 2.59 -5.25
N GLU A 133 -6.97 2.48 -5.53
CA GLU A 133 -8.01 3.25 -4.83
C GLU A 133 -8.12 2.87 -3.35
N GLU A 134 -7.97 1.60 -3.03
CA GLU A 134 -8.00 1.10 -1.65
C GLU A 134 -6.64 1.25 -0.93
N SER A 135 -5.64 1.88 -1.57
CA SER A 135 -4.29 2.06 -1.02
C SER A 135 -3.69 0.75 -0.48
N SER A 136 -3.81 -0.32 -1.27
CA SER A 136 -3.27 -1.64 -0.95
C SER A 136 -1.76 -1.61 -0.75
N ALA A 137 -1.26 -2.37 0.23
CA ALA A 137 0.17 -2.61 0.40
C ALA A 137 0.80 -3.37 -0.79
N TYR A 138 -0.04 -3.96 -1.65
CA TYR A 138 0.34 -4.81 -2.78
C TYR A 138 -0.14 -4.23 -4.11
N SER A 139 0.70 -4.36 -5.14
CA SER A 139 0.41 -4.02 -6.54
C SER A 139 0.48 -5.28 -7.42
N LEU A 140 -0.31 -5.31 -8.49
CA LEU A 140 -0.31 -6.43 -9.43
C LEU A 140 0.71 -6.19 -10.56
N ILE A 141 1.71 -7.05 -10.68
CA ILE A 141 2.73 -7.04 -11.74
C ILE A 141 2.88 -8.46 -12.28
N ASN A 142 2.80 -8.64 -13.60
CA ASN A 142 2.97 -9.96 -14.25
C ASN A 142 2.12 -11.09 -13.62
N LYS A 143 0.86 -10.78 -13.25
CA LYS A 143 -0.09 -11.71 -12.61
C LYS A 143 0.25 -12.09 -11.16
N GLN A 144 1.21 -11.41 -10.54
CA GLN A 144 1.62 -11.62 -9.15
C GLN A 144 1.43 -10.35 -8.34
N LEU A 145 1.03 -10.50 -7.09
CA LEU A 145 0.92 -9.42 -6.12
C LEU A 145 2.27 -9.20 -5.46
N ILE A 146 2.79 -8.00 -5.62
CA ILE A 146 4.09 -7.60 -5.09
C ILE A 146 3.87 -6.45 -4.12
N GLN A 147 4.50 -6.53 -2.95
CA GLN A 147 4.46 -5.47 -1.94
C GLN A 147 5.07 -4.17 -2.50
N VAL A 148 4.37 -3.05 -2.32
CA VAL A 148 4.75 -1.74 -2.87
C VAL A 148 5.87 -1.08 -2.07
N ILE A 149 5.96 -1.40 -0.78
CA ILE A 149 7.02 -0.95 0.13
C ILE A 149 7.84 -2.18 0.58
N SER A 150 9.15 -2.11 0.42
CA SER A 150 10.08 -3.18 0.81
C SER A 150 10.32 -3.20 2.32
N GLU A 151 10.79 -4.34 2.83
CA GLU A 151 11.15 -4.50 4.25
C GLU A 151 12.21 -3.50 4.71
N GLN A 152 13.19 -3.16 3.86
CA GLN A 152 14.20 -2.16 4.19
C GLN A 152 13.60 -0.75 4.31
N GLU A 153 12.62 -0.42 3.45
CA GLU A 153 11.91 0.86 3.54
C GLU A 153 11.06 0.94 4.82
N ILE A 154 10.41 -0.16 5.21
CA ILE A 154 9.64 -0.26 6.47
C ILE A 154 10.59 -0.10 7.66
N GLN A 155 11.69 -0.85 7.69
CA GLN A 155 12.67 -0.81 8.76
C GLN A 155 13.25 0.60 8.96
N SER A 156 13.56 1.31 7.87
CA SER A 156 14.02 2.71 7.95
C SER A 156 13.02 3.60 8.70
N ILE A 157 11.73 3.43 8.43
CA ILE A 157 10.67 4.21 9.08
C ILE A 157 10.55 3.84 10.56
N GLU A 158 10.55 2.54 10.87
CA GLU A 158 10.47 2.02 12.24
C GLU A 158 11.68 2.47 13.08
N ASP A 159 12.90 2.35 12.53
CA ASP A 159 14.14 2.82 13.17
C ASP A 159 14.09 4.32 13.42
N ALA A 160 13.58 5.12 12.47
CA ALA A 160 13.49 6.56 12.66
C ALA A 160 12.50 6.93 13.77
N LEU A 161 11.36 6.22 13.85
CA LEU A 161 10.40 6.39 14.94
C LEU A 161 10.99 5.94 16.29
N GLU A 162 11.76 4.85 16.33
CA GLU A 162 12.38 4.38 17.57
C GLU A 162 13.49 5.35 18.04
N ASN A 163 14.43 5.69 17.15
CA ASN A 163 15.58 6.53 17.45
C ASN A 163 15.20 7.97 17.82
N THR A 164 14.00 8.42 17.44
CA THR A 164 13.51 9.76 17.74
C THR A 164 12.44 9.79 18.83
N ASN A 165 12.21 8.70 19.56
CA ASN A 165 11.15 8.60 20.58
C ASN A 165 11.16 9.75 21.61
N LYS A 166 12.35 10.24 21.98
CA LYS A 166 12.59 11.31 22.95
C LYS A 166 12.40 12.72 22.37
N PHE A 167 12.22 12.83 21.05
CA PHE A 167 12.09 14.07 20.30
C PHE A 167 10.64 14.24 19.82
N THR A 168 9.78 14.78 20.68
CA THR A 168 8.33 14.91 20.43
C THR A 168 8.00 15.65 19.13
N GLY A 169 8.73 16.71 18.78
CA GLY A 169 8.50 17.44 17.51
C GLY A 169 8.79 16.59 16.27
N VAL A 170 9.87 15.80 16.29
CA VAL A 170 10.23 14.89 15.19
C VAL A 170 9.19 13.77 15.08
N GLN A 171 8.79 13.20 16.21
CA GLN A 171 7.75 12.17 16.29
C GLN A 171 6.41 12.63 15.70
N GLN A 172 5.98 13.86 16.01
CA GLN A 172 4.74 14.40 15.50
C GLN A 172 4.75 14.50 13.97
N HIS A 173 5.83 15.03 13.40
CA HIS A 173 5.99 15.13 11.95
C HIS A 173 6.04 13.75 11.26
N LEU A 174 6.81 12.79 11.80
CA LEU A 174 6.89 11.44 11.22
C LEU A 174 5.54 10.70 11.25
N ASN A 175 4.85 10.74 12.40
CA ASN A 175 3.54 10.12 12.53
C ASN A 175 2.48 10.79 11.63
N GLN A 176 2.53 12.12 11.53
CA GLN A 176 1.61 12.86 10.66
C GLN A 176 1.89 12.57 9.17
N ALA A 177 3.16 12.47 8.77
CA ALA A 177 3.54 12.09 7.42
C ALA A 177 3.01 10.69 7.05
N LEU A 178 3.26 9.69 7.90
CA LEU A 178 2.75 8.33 7.74
C LEU A 178 1.23 8.31 7.60
N LYS A 179 0.54 9.04 8.48
CA LYS A 179 -0.91 9.13 8.47
C LYS A 179 -1.43 9.70 7.15
N LEU A 180 -0.87 10.81 6.67
CA LEU A 180 -1.27 11.46 5.42
C LEU A 180 -0.97 10.60 4.18
N LEU A 181 0.13 9.83 4.20
CA LEU A 181 0.46 8.86 3.17
C LEU A 181 -0.55 7.70 3.10
N SER A 182 -1.04 7.27 4.26
CA SER A 182 -1.89 6.08 4.42
C SER A 182 -3.40 6.36 4.41
N ASP A 183 -3.82 7.63 4.33
CA ASP A 183 -5.24 7.98 4.31
C ASP A 183 -5.86 7.52 2.98
N ARG A 184 -6.84 6.63 3.07
CA ARG A 184 -7.46 5.98 1.90
C ARG A 184 -8.65 6.76 1.37
N GLN A 185 -9.31 7.53 2.23
CA GLN A 185 -10.49 8.29 1.86
C GLN A 185 -10.09 9.60 1.18
N SER A 186 -9.00 10.21 1.67
CA SER A 186 -8.50 11.47 1.17
C SER A 186 -6.97 11.53 1.38
N PRO A 187 -6.18 10.76 0.60
CA PRO A 187 -4.73 10.80 0.70
C PRO A 187 -4.21 12.21 0.45
N ASP A 188 -3.25 12.64 1.27
CA ASP A 188 -2.65 13.96 1.17
C ASP A 188 -1.13 13.82 1.03
N TYR A 189 -0.73 13.32 -0.14
CA TYR A 189 0.66 13.09 -0.50
C TYR A 189 1.49 14.38 -0.41
N ARG A 190 0.89 15.51 -0.76
CA ARG A 190 1.51 16.84 -0.66
C ARG A 190 1.93 17.13 0.77
N ASN A 191 1.01 17.03 1.73
CA ASN A 191 1.33 17.31 3.12
C ASN A 191 2.15 16.19 3.76
N SER A 192 2.00 14.93 3.33
CA SER A 192 2.92 13.84 3.74
C SER A 192 4.39 14.19 3.46
N ILE A 193 4.67 14.73 2.27
CA ILE A 193 6.01 15.16 1.88
C ILE A 193 6.51 16.33 2.75
N LYS A 194 5.64 17.32 3.02
CA LYS A 194 5.98 18.47 3.87
C LYS A 194 6.29 18.05 5.31
N GLU A 195 5.52 17.13 5.87
CA GLU A 195 5.76 16.62 7.21
C GLU A 195 7.05 15.78 7.26
N SER A 196 7.33 14.99 6.22
CA SER A 196 8.56 14.20 6.11
C SER A 196 9.81 15.08 6.17
N ILE A 197 9.87 16.17 5.39
CA ILE A 197 11.02 17.08 5.42
C ILE A 197 11.07 17.92 6.70
N SER A 198 9.91 18.27 7.29
CA SER A 198 9.84 18.99 8.57
C SER A 198 10.41 18.15 9.73
N ALA A 199 10.29 16.83 9.66
CA ALA A 199 10.97 15.92 10.58
C ALA A 199 12.50 16.00 10.46
N VAL A 200 13.03 16.08 9.23
CA VAL A 200 14.48 16.27 8.96
C VAL A 200 14.96 17.63 9.48
N GLU A 201 14.19 18.70 9.27
CA GLU A 201 14.51 20.01 9.85
C GLU A 201 14.59 19.96 11.38
N SER A 202 13.61 19.30 12.00
CA SER A 202 13.52 19.19 13.45
C SER A 202 14.71 18.41 14.00
N ILE A 203 15.10 17.28 13.39
CA ILE A 203 16.27 16.54 13.86
C ILE A 203 17.57 17.33 13.66
N CYS A 204 17.71 18.07 12.56
CA CYS A 204 18.89 18.88 12.30
C CYS A 204 19.09 19.97 13.37
N LYS A 205 18.01 20.63 13.79
CA LYS A 205 18.05 21.62 14.89
C LYS A 205 18.49 20.98 16.21
N ILE A 206 17.95 19.79 16.51
CA ILE A 206 18.25 19.03 17.73
C ILE A 206 19.73 18.63 17.78
N VAL A 207 20.25 17.99 16.72
CA VAL A 207 21.64 17.48 16.72
C VAL A 207 22.67 18.60 16.65
N THR A 208 22.29 19.79 16.18
CA THR A 208 23.17 20.97 16.15
C THR A 208 23.03 21.87 17.39
N ASN A 209 22.04 21.59 18.25
CA ASN A 209 21.66 22.43 19.39
C ASN A 209 21.34 23.89 18.99
N GLU A 210 20.66 24.07 17.85
CA GLU A 210 20.34 25.37 17.25
C GLU A 210 18.86 25.44 16.84
N ASP A 211 17.97 25.72 17.78
CA ASP A 211 16.50 25.69 17.59
C ASP A 211 15.98 26.61 16.47
N LYS A 212 16.72 27.69 16.16
CA LYS A 212 16.35 28.68 15.14
C LYS A 212 17.09 28.51 13.82
N ALA A 213 17.93 27.48 13.68
CA ALA A 213 18.63 27.25 12.43
C ALA A 213 17.65 26.86 11.31
N THR A 214 17.85 27.43 10.13
CA THR A 214 17.28 26.88 8.90
C THR A 214 17.95 25.54 8.60
N LEU A 215 17.30 24.69 7.79
CA LEU A 215 17.90 23.40 7.40
C LEU A 215 19.30 23.58 6.80
N GLY A 216 19.46 24.54 5.88
CA GLY A 216 20.76 24.81 5.26
C GLY A 216 21.85 25.21 6.27
N LYS A 217 21.50 26.03 7.27
CA LYS A 217 22.43 26.41 8.34
C LYS A 217 22.79 25.20 9.20
N ALA A 218 21.81 24.40 9.60
CA ALA A 218 22.04 23.21 10.42
C ALA A 218 22.90 22.18 9.69
N LEU A 219 22.61 21.92 8.41
CA LEU A 219 23.41 21.02 7.57
C LEU A 219 24.86 21.52 7.39
N LYS A 220 25.07 22.84 7.33
CA LYS A 220 26.43 23.42 7.31
C LYS A 220 27.19 23.15 8.61
N ILE A 221 26.52 23.29 9.76
CA ILE A 221 27.11 22.96 11.07
C ILE A 221 27.49 21.47 11.13
N ILE A 222 26.64 20.58 10.60
CA ILE A 222 26.90 19.14 10.58
C ILE A 222 28.07 18.80 9.64
N GLU A 223 28.17 19.46 8.48
CA GLU A 223 29.34 19.39 7.59
C GLU A 223 30.62 19.78 8.32
N ASP A 224 30.63 20.92 8.99
CA ASP A 224 31.84 21.47 9.60
C ASP A 224 32.27 20.70 10.87
N LYS A 225 31.32 20.19 11.66
CA LYS A 225 31.61 19.53 12.95
C LYS A 225 31.69 18.01 12.87
N HIS A 226 30.91 17.38 12.01
CA HIS A 226 30.76 15.92 11.97
C HIS A 226 31.20 15.31 10.63
N GLY A 227 31.65 16.11 9.66
CA GLY A 227 32.16 15.59 8.39
C GLY A 227 31.05 15.02 7.49
N LEU A 228 29.98 15.79 7.30
CA LEU A 228 28.98 15.54 6.25
C LEU A 228 29.57 15.91 4.88
N HIS A 229 29.61 14.96 3.95
CA HIS A 229 30.14 15.20 2.62
C HIS A 229 29.33 16.29 1.88
N ALA A 230 30.02 17.23 1.22
CA ALA A 230 29.40 18.39 0.57
C ALA A 230 28.31 18.02 -0.45
N ALA A 231 28.49 16.94 -1.21
CA ALA A 231 27.49 16.46 -2.16
C ALA A 231 26.22 15.93 -1.47
N LEU A 232 26.37 15.24 -0.34
CA LEU A 232 25.23 14.72 0.45
C LEU A 232 24.47 15.87 1.13
N LYS A 233 25.20 16.88 1.61
CA LYS A 233 24.61 18.15 2.06
C LYS A 233 23.82 18.83 0.93
N GLY A 234 24.41 18.84 -0.27
CA GLY A 234 23.80 19.36 -1.48
C GLY A 234 22.48 18.67 -1.82
N SER A 235 22.45 17.33 -1.80
CA SER A 235 21.23 16.57 -2.10
C SER A 235 20.12 16.85 -1.08
N LEU A 236 20.43 16.92 0.22
CA LEU A 236 19.47 17.28 1.26
C LEU A 236 18.90 18.70 1.05
N SER A 237 19.76 19.63 0.68
CA SER A 237 19.36 21.01 0.39
C SER A 237 18.45 21.10 -0.84
N GLN A 238 18.72 20.30 -1.88
CA GLN A 238 17.89 20.22 -3.08
C GLN A 238 16.53 19.57 -2.81
N LEU A 239 16.47 18.50 -2.00
CA LEU A 239 15.20 17.91 -1.57
C LEU A 239 14.37 18.90 -0.75
N TYR A 240 15.00 19.68 0.12
CA TYR A 240 14.33 20.74 0.84
C TYR A 240 13.84 21.85 -0.10
N GLY A 241 14.65 22.25 -1.08
CA GLY A 241 14.26 23.19 -2.15
C GLY A 241 13.02 22.70 -2.90
N TYR A 242 13.01 21.43 -3.33
CA TYR A 242 11.86 20.79 -3.99
C TYR A 242 10.56 20.91 -3.19
N THR A 243 10.63 20.81 -1.85
CA THR A 243 9.45 20.99 -0.98
C THR A 243 9.11 22.45 -0.66
N SER A 244 10.06 23.37 -0.82
CA SER A 244 9.97 24.78 -0.42
C SER A 244 9.70 25.75 -1.57
N ASP A 245 10.02 25.39 -2.81
CA ASP A 245 9.93 26.29 -3.96
C ASP A 245 8.49 26.64 -4.36
N ALA A 246 8.36 27.86 -4.90
CA ALA A 246 7.10 28.47 -5.34
C ALA A 246 6.48 27.84 -6.60
N ASP A 247 7.22 26.99 -7.32
CA ASP A 247 6.70 26.11 -8.38
C ASP A 247 6.57 24.65 -7.90
N GLY A 248 6.89 24.38 -6.63
CA GLY A 248 6.83 23.07 -6.00
C GLY A 248 5.61 22.86 -5.08
N ILE A 249 5.77 21.89 -4.17
CA ILE A 249 4.72 21.31 -3.31
C ILE A 249 3.97 22.36 -2.44
N ARG A 250 4.50 23.57 -2.22
CA ARG A 250 3.88 24.60 -1.35
C ARG A 250 2.97 25.61 -2.05
N HIS A 251 3.08 25.84 -3.36
CA HIS A 251 2.35 26.94 -4.05
C HIS A 251 1.36 26.50 -5.15
N ALA A 252 1.33 25.22 -5.52
CA ALA A 252 0.27 24.64 -6.35
C ALA A 252 -1.05 24.47 -5.57
N MET A 253 -1.55 25.54 -4.94
CA MET A 253 -2.93 25.59 -4.43
C MET A 253 -3.95 25.88 -5.55
N LEU A 254 -3.48 26.28 -6.74
CA LEU A 254 -4.32 26.64 -7.88
C LEU A 254 -4.47 25.53 -8.94
N GLU A 255 -3.66 24.46 -8.86
CA GLU A 255 -3.71 23.31 -9.78
C GLU A 255 -3.80 21.98 -9.00
N GLU A 256 -4.48 20.99 -9.58
CA GLU A 256 -4.52 19.63 -9.03
C GLU A 256 -3.10 19.10 -8.78
N SER A 257 -2.88 18.54 -7.59
CA SER A 257 -1.59 17.97 -7.20
C SER A 257 -1.29 16.73 -8.05
N ASN A 258 -0.34 16.81 -8.98
CA ASN A 258 0.16 15.65 -9.74
C ASN A 258 1.05 14.69 -8.91
N LEU A 259 1.17 14.92 -7.59
CA LEU A 259 1.95 14.05 -6.69
C LEU A 259 1.24 12.72 -6.47
N SER A 260 1.99 11.64 -6.60
CA SER A 260 1.53 10.28 -6.42
C SER A 260 1.93 9.70 -5.06
N TYR A 261 1.37 8.53 -4.74
CA TYR A 261 1.84 7.72 -3.61
C TYR A 261 3.34 7.43 -3.68
N ILE A 262 3.89 7.21 -4.89
CA ILE A 262 5.31 6.89 -5.09
C ILE A 262 6.18 8.08 -4.66
N ASP A 263 5.78 9.32 -4.99
CA ASP A 263 6.50 10.53 -4.63
C ASP A 263 6.51 10.73 -3.11
N ALA A 264 5.35 10.55 -2.47
CA ALA A 264 5.23 10.69 -1.02
C ALA A 264 5.94 9.56 -0.26
N LYS A 265 5.86 8.31 -0.74
CA LYS A 265 6.60 7.17 -0.18
C LYS A 265 8.11 7.41 -0.28
N PHE A 266 8.60 7.80 -1.46
CA PHE A 266 10.01 8.11 -1.67
C PHE A 266 10.50 9.17 -0.67
N MET A 267 9.76 10.27 -0.52
CA MET A 267 10.14 11.33 0.40
C MET A 267 10.13 10.87 1.86
N LEU A 268 9.12 10.13 2.30
CA LEU A 268 9.05 9.62 3.67
C LEU A 268 10.22 8.67 3.98
N VAL A 269 10.48 7.71 3.08
CA VAL A 269 11.59 6.76 3.21
C VAL A 269 12.95 7.46 3.17
N ALA A 270 13.14 8.41 2.25
CA ALA A 270 14.39 9.17 2.16
C ALA A 270 14.62 9.99 3.44
N CYS A 271 13.58 10.70 3.92
CA CYS A 271 13.67 11.52 5.12
C CYS A 271 13.95 10.69 6.39
N THR A 272 13.31 9.52 6.54
CA THR A 272 13.57 8.62 7.67
C THR A 272 15.00 8.05 7.64
N ASN A 273 15.50 7.67 6.46
CA ASN A 273 16.90 7.28 6.29
C ASN A 273 17.86 8.41 6.64
N PHE A 274 17.56 9.66 6.23
CA PHE A 274 18.37 10.81 6.60
C PHE A 274 18.35 11.07 8.11
N ILE A 275 17.20 10.96 8.75
CA ILE A 275 17.08 11.11 10.21
C ILE A 275 17.96 10.08 10.92
N ASN A 276 17.85 8.80 10.55
CA ASN A 276 18.68 7.73 11.12
C ASN A 276 20.17 8.00 10.91
N TYR A 277 20.57 8.31 9.68
CA TYR A 277 21.95 8.65 9.34
C TYR A 277 22.48 9.85 10.14
N LEU A 278 21.71 10.94 10.24
CA LEU A 278 22.12 12.14 10.97
C LEU A 278 22.27 11.86 12.47
N ILE A 279 21.35 11.11 13.06
CA ILE A 279 21.45 10.68 14.46
C ILE A 279 22.74 9.89 14.67
N GLU A 280 23.02 8.89 13.83
CA GLU A 280 24.22 8.07 13.97
C GLU A 280 25.51 8.86 13.72
N LYS A 281 25.51 9.75 12.72
CA LYS A 281 26.67 10.59 12.37
C LYS A 281 27.02 11.62 13.45
N THR A 282 26.05 12.02 14.27
CA THR A 282 26.20 13.06 15.30
C THR A 282 26.29 12.52 16.72
N LYS A 283 26.21 11.19 16.91
CA LYS A 283 26.60 10.51 18.16
C LYS A 283 28.10 10.65 18.40
#